data_AF-A0A4S2GEW4-F1
#
_entry.id   AF-A0A4S2GEW4-F1
#
_cell.length_a   1.000
_cell.length_b   1.000
_cell.length_c   1.000
_cell.angle_alpha   90.00
_cell.angle_beta   90.00
_cell.angle_gamma   90.00
#
_symmetry.space_group_name_H-M   'P 1'
#
loop_
_entity.id
_entity.type
_entity.pdbx_description
1 polymer ?
#
loop_
_entity_poly.entity_id
_entity_poly.type
_entity_poly.pdbx_seq_one_letter_code
_entity_poly.pdbx_strand_id
1 'polypeptide(L)'
;MFDERQPITTLAGVKAFASYLFFDLETAFHPDDDFAEYVRGNDNRSSFSPVRTERLNQRMSECHDICRSAGVDICEQMGIAVDYFGMIANGASPDEARKTLYIVFDGTQ
;
A
#
# COMPACT_ATOMS: atom_id res chain seq x y z
N MET A 1 5.06 -3.13 -12.61
CA MET A 1 5.37 -4.05 -11.51
C MET A 1 6.34 -3.34 -10.57
N PHE A 2 6.02 -3.29 -9.29
CA PHE A 2 6.88 -2.70 -8.25
C PHE A 2 8.09 -3.60 -7.97
N ASP A 3 9.27 -3.01 -7.72
CA ASP A 3 10.48 -3.75 -7.35
C ASP A 3 10.74 -3.63 -5.84
N GLU A 4 10.44 -4.69 -5.09
CA GLU A 4 10.65 -4.78 -3.64
C GLU A 4 12.13 -4.64 -3.23
N ARG A 5 13.08 -4.75 -4.16
CA ARG A 5 14.52 -4.62 -3.88
C ARG A 5 15.01 -3.18 -3.85
N GLN A 6 14.19 -2.23 -4.30
CA GLN A 6 14.55 -0.82 -4.36
C GLN A 6 14.01 -0.03 -3.15
N PRO A 7 14.77 0.96 -2.63
CA PRO A 7 14.32 1.94 -1.65
C PRO A 7 13.10 2.70 -2.13
N ILE A 8 12.10 2.79 -1.24
CA ILE A 8 11.03 3.76 -1.37
C ILE A 8 11.59 5.09 -0.85
N THR A 9 11.53 6.12 -1.68
CA THR A 9 12.10 7.44 -1.38
C THR A 9 11.11 8.59 -1.60
N THR A 10 9.88 8.27 -2.04
CA THR A 10 8.87 9.27 -2.39
C THR A 10 7.47 8.80 -2.00
N LEU A 11 6.54 9.75 -1.83
CA LEU A 11 5.11 9.45 -1.62
C LEU A 11 4.50 8.66 -2.78
N ALA A 12 4.95 8.88 -4.01
CA ALA A 12 4.53 8.07 -5.16
C ALA A 12 4.97 6.60 -4.99
N GLY A 13 6.16 6.38 -4.44
CA GLY A 13 6.64 5.04 -4.07
C GLY A 13 5.80 4.37 -2.98
N VAL A 14 5.35 5.13 -1.97
CA VAL A 14 4.42 4.63 -0.94
C VAL A 14 3.13 4.12 -1.59
N LYS A 15 2.54 4.92 -2.48
CA LYS A 15 1.30 4.55 -3.20
C LYS A 15 1.51 3.34 -4.11
N ALA A 16 2.66 3.27 -4.78
CA ALA A 16 3.01 2.12 -5.61
C ALA A 16 3.19 0.84 -4.78
N PHE A 17 3.79 0.94 -3.58
CA PHE A 17 3.93 -0.19 -2.66
C PHE A 17 2.57 -0.67 -2.13
N ALA A 18 1.68 0.24 -1.73
CA ALA A 18 0.31 -0.12 -1.32
C ALA A 18 -0.45 -0.85 -2.43
N SER A 19 -0.37 -0.33 -3.66
CA SER A 19 -0.95 -0.99 -4.84
C SER A 19 -0.36 -2.38 -5.05
N TYR A 20 0.96 -2.53 -4.90
CA TYR A 20 1.62 -3.81 -5.06
C TYR A 20 1.17 -4.84 -4.02
N LEU A 21 1.09 -4.46 -2.74
CA LEU A 21 0.60 -5.33 -1.68
C LEU A 21 -0.83 -5.83 -1.98
N PHE A 22 -1.71 -4.92 -2.41
CA PHE A 22 -3.12 -5.25 -2.61
C PHE A 22 -3.40 -5.99 -3.92
N PHE A 23 -2.87 -5.52 -5.05
CA PHE A 23 -3.24 -6.04 -6.38
C PHE A 23 -2.28 -7.12 -6.89
N ASP A 24 -0.97 -6.99 -6.63
CA ASP A 24 0.01 -7.97 -7.12
C ASP A 24 0.21 -9.12 -6.12
N LEU A 25 0.13 -8.84 -4.82
CA LEU A 25 0.27 -9.86 -3.77
C LEU A 25 -1.06 -10.34 -3.17
N GLU A 26 -2.18 -9.74 -3.58
CA GLU A 26 -3.53 -10.08 -3.06
C GLU A 26 -3.56 -10.12 -1.52
N THR A 27 -2.79 -9.25 -0.88
CA THR A 27 -2.56 -9.24 0.55
C THR A 27 -3.29 -8.06 1.18
N ALA A 28 -4.31 -8.34 1.99
CA ALA A 28 -4.87 -7.34 2.90
C ALA A 28 -3.81 -7.00 3.95
N PHE A 29 -3.48 -5.72 4.11
CA PHE A 29 -2.39 -5.28 4.97
C PHE A 29 -2.82 -4.13 5.88
N HIS A 30 -2.12 -3.99 7.00
CA HIS A 30 -2.14 -2.79 7.82
C HIS A 30 -0.71 -2.25 7.95
N PRO A 31 -0.47 -0.92 7.91
CA PRO A 31 0.87 -0.35 7.92
C PRO A 31 1.70 -0.63 9.19
N ASP A 32 1.03 -0.99 10.29
CA ASP A 32 1.67 -1.30 11.58
C ASP A 32 1.85 -2.81 11.83
N ASP A 33 1.32 -3.67 10.96
CA ASP A 33 1.42 -5.11 11.15
C ASP A 33 2.76 -5.64 10.63
N ASP A 34 3.31 -6.65 11.32
CA ASP A 34 4.51 -7.35 10.86
C ASP A 34 4.12 -8.39 9.81
N PHE A 35 4.76 -8.35 8.63
CA PHE A 35 4.53 -9.32 7.55
C PHE A 35 4.83 -10.78 7.94
N ALA A 36 5.53 -11.03 9.05
CA ALA A 36 5.76 -12.36 9.62
C ALA A 36 4.48 -13.01 10.16
N GLU A 37 3.53 -12.18 10.59
CA GLU A 37 2.26 -12.62 11.19
C GLU A 37 1.22 -13.04 10.13
N TYR A 38 1.51 -12.73 8.86
CA TYR A 38 0.61 -13.02 7.76
C TYR A 38 0.71 -14.51 7.45
N VAL A 39 -0.40 -15.22 7.64
CA VAL A 39 -0.51 -16.65 7.40
C VAL A 39 -1.50 -16.94 6.28
N ARG A 40 -1.23 -18.00 5.52
CA ARG A 40 -2.17 -18.52 4.53
C ARG A 40 -3.30 -19.24 5.27
N GLY A 41 -4.55 -18.87 4.99
CA GLY A 41 -5.72 -19.41 5.68
C GLY A 41 -5.91 -20.93 5.56
N ASN A 42 -5.20 -21.59 4.66
CA ASN A 42 -5.43 -22.99 4.31
C ASN A 42 -4.57 -23.94 5.15
N ASP A 43 -3.37 -23.51 5.57
CA ASP A 43 -2.38 -24.36 6.22
C ASP A 43 -1.62 -23.68 7.36
N ASN A 44 -2.01 -22.44 7.72
CA ASN A 44 -1.42 -21.63 8.77
C ASN A 44 0.09 -21.40 8.59
N ARG A 45 0.62 -21.58 7.36
CA ARG A 45 2.02 -21.27 7.05
C ARG A 45 2.17 -19.80 6.74
N SER A 46 3.34 -19.24 7.05
CA SER A 46 3.68 -17.86 6.70
C SER A 46 3.45 -17.59 5.22
N SER A 47 2.82 -16.47 4.92
CA SER A 47 2.53 -16.01 3.56
C SER A 47 3.80 -15.74 2.77
N PHE A 48 4.86 -15.33 3.46
CA PHE A 48 6.15 -14.94 2.90
C PHE A 48 7.31 -15.73 3.52
N SER A 49 8.41 -15.85 2.77
CA SER A 49 9.66 -16.37 3.34
C SER A 49 10.27 -15.34 4.31
N PRO A 50 11.15 -15.76 5.24
CA PRO A 50 11.78 -14.83 6.18
C PRO A 50 12.50 -13.65 5.50
N VAL A 51 13.28 -13.95 4.44
CA VAL A 51 14.02 -12.93 3.67
C VAL A 51 13.07 -11.93 3.00
N ARG A 52 11.92 -12.40 2.52
CA ARG A 52 10.94 -11.51 1.88
C ARG A 52 10.17 -10.69 2.91
N THR A 53 9.85 -11.30 4.05
CA THR A 53 9.23 -10.63 5.20
C THR A 53 10.06 -9.44 5.67
N GLU A 54 11.36 -9.66 5.90
CA GLU A 54 12.30 -8.60 6.28
C GLU A 54 12.31 -7.46 5.25
N ARG A 55 12.31 -7.80 3.96
CA ARG A 55 12.28 -6.81 2.87
C ARG A 55 10.98 -5.99 2.86
N LEU A 56 9.82 -6.64 3.02
CA LEU A 56 8.52 -5.97 3.05
C LEU A 56 8.37 -5.08 4.30
N ASN A 57 8.80 -5.57 5.46
CA ASN A 57 8.85 -4.77 6.69
C ASN A 57 9.77 -3.56 6.52
N GLN A 58 10.93 -3.73 5.88
CA GLN A 58 11.82 -2.62 5.58
C GLN A 58 11.17 -1.60 4.64
N ARG A 59 10.47 -2.05 3.58
CA ARG A 59 9.71 -1.14 2.69
C ARG A 59 8.61 -0.40 3.46
N MET A 60 7.89 -1.08 4.36
CA MET A 60 6.86 -0.45 5.19
C MET A 60 7.45 0.61 6.13
N SER A 61 8.60 0.33 6.74
CA SER A 61 9.33 1.32 7.55
C SER A 61 9.72 2.56 6.73
N GLU A 62 10.20 2.37 5.50
CA GLU A 62 10.50 3.49 4.59
C GLU A 62 9.25 4.31 4.27
N CYS A 63 8.09 3.65 4.07
CA CYS A 63 6.82 4.36 3.91
C CYS A 63 6.46 5.22 5.12
N HIS A 64 6.63 4.70 6.34
CA HIS A 64 6.41 5.44 7.58
C HIS A 64 7.28 6.69 7.65
N ASP A 65 8.58 6.54 7.36
CA ASP A 65 9.52 7.66 7.41
C ASP A 65 9.17 8.75 6.38
N ILE A 66 8.80 8.35 5.16
CA ILE A 66 8.39 9.28 4.11
C ILE A 66 7.10 10.02 4.51
N CYS A 67 6.06 9.30 4.92
CA CYS A 67 4.79 9.92 5.30
C CYS A 67 4.96 10.87 6.48
N ARG A 68 5.74 10.45 7.50
CA ARG A 68 6.11 11.29 8.64
C ARG A 68 6.85 12.56 8.21
N SER A 69 7.83 12.42 7.30
CA SER A 69 8.61 13.57 6.81
C SER A 69 7.77 14.56 5.99
N ALA A 70 6.74 14.07 5.30
CA ALA A 70 5.81 14.88 4.53
C ALA A 70 4.62 15.43 5.36
N GLY A 71 4.49 15.02 6.62
CA GLY A 71 3.39 15.45 7.50
C GLY A 71 2.03 14.89 7.09
N VAL A 72 1.99 13.70 6.48
CA VAL A 72 0.76 13.03 6.03
C VAL A 72 0.56 11.71 6.77
N ASP A 73 -0.70 11.27 6.86
CA ASP A 73 -1.06 9.99 7.48
C ASP A 73 -0.81 8.82 6.51
N ILE A 74 -0.09 7.78 6.97
CA ILE A 74 0.26 6.64 6.13
C ILE A 74 -0.96 5.79 5.76
N CYS A 75 -1.89 5.58 6.70
CA CYS A 75 -3.10 4.81 6.45
C CYS A 75 -3.95 5.50 5.38
N GLU A 76 -4.07 6.82 5.44
CA GLU A 76 -4.72 7.63 4.42
C GLU A 76 -4.01 7.51 3.07
N GLN A 77 -2.69 7.67 3.01
CA GLN A 77 -1.95 7.60 1.74
C GLN A 77 -2.05 6.22 1.07
N MET A 78 -1.98 5.15 1.86
CA MET A 78 -2.10 3.78 1.36
C MET A 78 -3.55 3.45 0.98
N GLY A 79 -4.54 3.91 1.75
CA GLY A 79 -5.96 3.78 1.44
C GLY A 79 -6.33 4.48 0.13
N ILE A 80 -5.91 5.74 -0.04
CA ILE A 80 -6.06 6.49 -1.30
C ILE A 80 -5.50 5.70 -2.48
N ALA A 81 -4.34 5.05 -2.31
CA ALA A 81 -3.74 4.27 -3.38
C ALA A 81 -4.60 3.05 -3.74
N VAL A 82 -5.03 2.27 -2.74
CA VAL A 82 -5.87 1.08 -2.95
C VAL A 82 -7.18 1.46 -3.64
N ASP A 83 -7.85 2.51 -3.19
CA ASP A 83 -9.09 2.98 -3.81
C ASP A 83 -8.86 3.50 -5.23
N TYR A 84 -7.81 4.30 -5.45
CA TYR A 84 -7.46 4.83 -6.77
C TYR A 84 -7.25 3.71 -7.80
N PHE A 85 -6.37 2.76 -7.49
CA PHE A 85 -6.07 1.66 -8.39
C PHE A 85 -7.22 0.66 -8.47
N GLY A 86 -8.01 0.51 -7.41
CA GLY A 86 -9.23 -0.30 -7.40
C GLY A 86 -10.28 0.24 -8.35
N MET A 87 -10.50 1.56 -8.37
CA MET A 87 -11.40 2.20 -9.33
C MET A 87 -10.94 1.98 -10.77
N ILE A 88 -9.64 2.14 -11.04
CA ILE A 88 -9.07 1.91 -12.37
C ILE A 88 -9.21 0.45 -12.78
N ALA A 89 -8.93 -0.50 -11.88
CA ALA A 89 -9.10 -1.93 -12.13
C ALA A 89 -10.55 -2.30 -12.45
N ASN A 90 -11.51 -1.55 -11.90
CA ASN A 90 -12.94 -1.70 -12.16
C ASN A 90 -13.45 -0.86 -13.36
N GLY A 91 -12.55 -0.26 -14.14
CA GLY A 91 -12.88 0.40 -15.41
C GLY A 91 -13.07 1.92 -15.36
N ALA A 92 -12.82 2.57 -14.22
CA ALA A 92 -12.78 4.04 -14.16
C ALA A 92 -11.54 4.58 -14.90
N SER A 93 -11.69 5.73 -15.54
CA SER A 93 -10.54 6.48 -16.03
C SER A 93 -9.72 7.08 -14.87
N PRO A 94 -8.42 7.35 -15.05
CA PRO A 94 -7.60 8.03 -14.05
C PRO A 94 -8.19 9.36 -13.53
N ASP A 95 -8.85 10.11 -14.42
CA ASP A 95 -9.47 11.39 -14.07
C ASP A 95 -10.73 11.21 -13.21
N GLU A 96 -11.56 10.20 -13.50
CA GLU A 96 -12.73 9.86 -12.69
C GLU A 96 -12.33 9.37 -11.30
N ALA A 97 -11.30 8.52 -11.22
CA ALA A 97 -10.76 8.04 -9.95
C ALA A 97 -10.21 9.22 -9.11
N ARG A 98 -9.40 10.11 -9.72
CA ARG A 98 -8.87 11.29 -9.02
C ARG A 98 -9.99 12.20 -8.49
N LYS A 99 -10.99 12.52 -9.31
CA LYS A 99 -12.12 13.38 -8.90
C LYS A 99 -12.90 12.78 -7.74
N THR A 100 -13.11 11.46 -7.76
CA THR A 100 -13.84 10.76 -6.71
C THR A 100 -13.08 10.80 -5.38
N LEU A 101 -11.78 10.50 -5.41
CA LEU A 101 -10.95 10.53 -4.20
C LEU A 101 -10.80 11.94 -3.62
N TYR A 102 -10.74 12.96 -4.47
CA TYR A 102 -10.75 14.35 -4.00
C TYR A 102 -11.97 14.64 -3.12
N ILE A 103 -13.16 14.14 -3.50
CA ILE A 103 -14.39 14.31 -2.72
C ILE A 103 -14.32 13.52 -1.40
N VAL A 104 -13.78 12.30 -1.44
CA VAL A 104 -13.74 11.39 -0.29
C VAL A 104 -12.75 11.86 0.79
N PHE A 105 -11.57 12.37 0.38
CA PHE A 105 -10.47 12.66 1.31
C PHE A 105 -10.27 14.16 1.61
N ASP A 106 -10.81 15.10 0.81
CA ASP A 106 -10.58 16.55 0.99
C ASP A 106 -11.82 17.35 1.47
N GLY A 107 -12.94 16.67 1.76
CA GLY A 107 -14.02 17.21 2.60
C GLY A 107 -15.14 18.02 1.92
N THR A 108 -16.15 17.33 1.38
CA THR A 108 -17.55 17.80 1.47
C THR A 108 -18.43 16.71 2.09
N GLN A 109 -18.58 16.79 3.42
CA GLN A 109 -19.84 16.57 4.13
C GLN A 109 -20.17 17.84 4.90
#